data_AF-A0A8X6NRD0-F1
#
_entry.id   AF-A0A8X6NRD0-F1
#
_cell.length_a   1.000
_cell.length_b   1.000
_cell.length_c   1.000
_cell.angle_alpha   90.00
_cell.angle_beta   90.00
_cell.angle_gamma   90.00
#
_symmetry.space_group_name_H-M   'P 1'
#
loop_
_entity.id
_entity.type
_entity.pdbx_description
1 polymer ?
#
loop_
_entity_poly.entity_id
_entity_poly.type
_entity_poly.pdbx_seq_one_letter_code
_entity_poly.pdbx_strand_id
1 'polypeptide(L)'
;MRNWNLNINSKVVQYKEEIRIKLKIFLAETDETSFHKLISSFIETYEAKESSFVAYFQSNYINRTKKWASCYKKKKAGVNTNMKLERWHRQIKYEEAGGTVMKRMDKTISLILKAIAKKLLSRIISIKRGKLTPRVALIRKRHKTSLEMGSEYGYIQCVKKHIVTKTQGESIFTYDIEEGDKTCQCTIRCEECYICIHSFSCSCVDYCVRFIICKHIHFIHKESSVGEISVETRREDLEHSNHNLVVDENYNEKHEIEKDAIVPTLHNVFH
;
A
#
# COMPACT_ATOMS: atom_id res chain seq x y z
N MET A 1 -7.53 9.58 -8.08
CA MET A 1 -8.25 10.52 -7.19
C MET A 1 -8.39 11.92 -7.77
N ARG A 2 -7.34 12.58 -8.28
CA ARG A 2 -7.44 13.97 -8.81
C ARG A 2 -8.62 14.19 -9.78
N ASN A 3 -8.75 13.35 -10.82
CA ASN A 3 -9.83 13.48 -11.79
C ASN A 3 -11.22 13.19 -11.19
N TRP A 4 -11.31 12.26 -10.23
CA TRP A 4 -12.55 12.02 -9.49
C TRP A 4 -12.91 13.25 -8.66
N ASN A 5 -11.98 13.81 -7.88
CA ASN A 5 -12.22 14.99 -7.05
C ASN A 5 -12.65 16.21 -7.87
N LEU A 6 -12.03 16.44 -9.04
CA LEU A 6 -12.46 17.52 -9.94
C LEU A 6 -13.92 17.34 -10.36
N ASN A 7 -14.30 16.13 -10.78
CA ASN A 7 -15.66 15.84 -11.22
C ASN A 7 -16.67 15.78 -10.07
N ILE A 8 -16.27 15.35 -8.88
CA ILE A 8 -17.12 15.42 -7.68
C ILE A 8 -17.40 16.88 -7.35
N ASN A 9 -16.38 17.73 -7.36
CA ASN A 9 -16.56 19.15 -7.04
C ASN A 9 -17.48 19.86 -8.05
N SER A 10 -17.45 19.46 -9.31
CA SER A 10 -18.23 20.08 -10.38
C SER A 10 -19.61 19.47 -10.61
N LYS A 11 -19.82 18.16 -10.36
CA LYS A 11 -21.04 17.43 -10.74
C LYS A 11 -21.87 16.89 -9.58
N VAL A 12 -21.31 16.87 -8.38
CA VAL A 12 -22.04 16.46 -7.17
C VAL A 12 -22.51 17.70 -6.45
N VAL A 13 -23.77 17.72 -6.02
CA VAL A 13 -24.37 18.88 -5.34
C VAL A 13 -24.24 18.75 -3.84
N GLN A 14 -24.72 17.64 -3.26
CA GLN A 14 -24.91 17.49 -1.82
C GLN A 14 -23.95 16.46 -1.21
N TYR A 15 -23.80 15.28 -1.82
CA TYR A 15 -23.17 14.12 -1.17
C TYR A 15 -21.65 13.98 -1.43
N LYS A 16 -20.93 15.11 -1.52
CA LYS A 16 -19.51 15.12 -1.95
C LYS A 16 -18.61 14.24 -1.09
N GLU A 17 -18.69 14.36 0.24
CA GLU A 17 -17.82 13.60 1.15
C GLU A 17 -18.16 12.12 1.18
N GLU A 18 -19.45 11.77 1.24
CA GLU A 18 -19.90 10.37 1.21
C GLU A 18 -19.43 9.67 -0.06
N ILE A 19 -19.60 10.31 -1.21
CA ILE A 19 -19.14 9.77 -2.50
C ILE A 19 -17.63 9.59 -2.48
N ARG A 20 -16.85 10.54 -1.94
CA ARG A 20 -15.38 10.38 -1.81
C ARG A 20 -15.01 9.19 -0.93
N ILE A 21 -15.71 8.98 0.18
CA ILE A 21 -15.47 7.85 1.07
C ILE A 21 -15.79 6.53 0.35
N LYS A 22 -16.95 6.42 -0.30
CA LYS A 22 -17.34 5.22 -1.07
C LYS A 22 -16.31 4.91 -2.17
N LEU A 23 -15.85 5.92 -2.91
CA LEU A 23 -14.82 5.75 -3.94
C LEU A 23 -13.48 5.30 -3.36
N LYS A 24 -13.09 5.77 -2.16
CA LYS A 24 -11.89 5.27 -1.47
C LYS A 24 -12.05 3.80 -1.07
N ILE A 25 -13.24 3.40 -0.61
CA ILE A 25 -13.56 2.01 -0.30
C ILE A 25 -13.40 1.14 -1.55
N PHE A 26 -13.94 1.57 -2.70
CA PHE A 26 -13.79 0.82 -3.96
C PHE A 26 -12.33 0.63 -4.38
N LEU A 27 -11.48 1.63 -4.11
CA LEU A 27 -10.04 1.53 -4.40
C LEU A 27 -9.30 0.60 -3.43
N ALA A 28 -9.80 0.42 -2.21
CA ALA A 28 -9.21 -0.43 -1.20
C ALA A 28 -9.73 -1.86 -1.25
N GLU A 29 -10.90 -2.09 -1.84
CA GLU A 29 -11.54 -3.40 -1.94
C GLU A 29 -10.68 -4.39 -2.74
N THR A 30 -10.45 -5.54 -2.13
CA THR A 30 -9.58 -6.60 -2.64
C THR A 30 -10.38 -7.79 -3.15
N ASP A 31 -11.62 -7.96 -2.70
CA ASP A 31 -12.52 -9.02 -3.16
C ASP A 31 -13.39 -8.56 -4.33
N GLU A 32 -13.49 -9.39 -5.37
CA GLU A 32 -14.22 -9.05 -6.59
C GLU A 32 -15.74 -9.02 -6.37
N THR A 33 -16.28 -10.00 -5.64
CA THR A 33 -17.74 -10.07 -5.40
C THR A 33 -18.22 -8.91 -4.52
N SER A 34 -17.48 -8.61 -3.46
CA SER A 34 -17.75 -7.49 -2.57
C SER A 34 -17.64 -6.17 -3.31
N PHE A 35 -16.63 -6.02 -4.18
CA PHE A 35 -16.47 -4.83 -5.04
C PHE A 35 -17.68 -4.60 -5.95
N HIS A 36 -18.20 -5.65 -6.58
CA HIS A 36 -19.39 -5.53 -7.43
C HIS A 36 -20.63 -5.13 -6.64
N LYS A 37 -20.87 -5.75 -5.48
CA LYS A 37 -22.00 -5.39 -4.60
C LYS A 37 -21.93 -3.93 -4.16
N LEU A 38 -20.73 -3.46 -3.79
CA LEU A 38 -20.47 -2.08 -3.40
C LEU A 38 -20.75 -1.08 -4.54
N ILE A 39 -20.38 -1.42 -5.79
CA ILE A 39 -20.68 -0.58 -6.95
C ILE A 39 -22.18 -0.56 -7.25
N SER A 40 -22.86 -1.72 -7.25
CA SER A 40 -24.29 -1.77 -7.55
C SER A 40 -25.10 -0.95 -6.54
N SER A 41 -24.84 -1.15 -5.25
CA SER A 41 -25.47 -0.37 -4.17
C SER A 41 -25.20 1.13 -4.30
N PHE A 42 -24.00 1.52 -4.74
CA PHE A 42 -23.67 2.93 -4.98
C PHE A 42 -24.46 3.54 -6.13
N ILE A 43 -24.59 2.82 -7.24
CA ILE A 43 -25.39 3.30 -8.38
C ILE A 43 -26.84 3.45 -7.93
N GLU A 44 -27.44 2.42 -7.33
CA GLU A 44 -28.82 2.46 -6.84
C GLU A 44 -29.08 3.63 -5.88
N THR A 45 -28.12 3.93 -5.00
CA THR A 45 -28.26 5.00 -4.00
C THR A 45 -28.19 6.40 -4.60
N TYR A 46 -27.29 6.62 -5.57
CA TYR A 46 -26.94 7.96 -6.05
C TYR A 46 -27.39 8.26 -7.47
N GLU A 47 -27.93 7.30 -8.22
CA GLU A 47 -28.38 7.51 -9.60
C GLU A 47 -29.49 8.56 -9.68
N ALA A 48 -30.46 8.53 -8.76
CA ALA A 48 -31.51 9.54 -8.66
C ALA A 48 -31.04 10.85 -8.00
N LYS A 49 -30.08 10.77 -7.07
CA LYS A 49 -29.64 11.93 -6.25
C LYS A 49 -28.59 12.79 -6.93
N GLU A 50 -27.66 12.17 -7.66
CA GLU A 50 -26.45 12.78 -8.21
C GLU A 50 -26.17 12.25 -9.62
N SER A 51 -27.23 12.22 -10.45
CA SER A 51 -27.26 11.59 -11.79
C SER A 51 -26.11 12.01 -12.69
N SER A 52 -25.75 13.31 -12.68
CA SER A 52 -24.66 13.87 -13.49
C SER A 52 -23.30 13.24 -13.16
N PHE A 53 -23.04 12.96 -11.87
CA PHE A 53 -21.81 12.30 -11.46
C PHE A 53 -21.87 10.80 -11.74
N VAL A 54 -22.99 10.14 -11.47
CA VAL A 54 -23.16 8.69 -11.69
C VAL A 54 -23.01 8.34 -13.16
N ALA A 55 -23.64 9.09 -14.07
CA ALA A 55 -23.50 8.89 -15.52
C ALA A 55 -22.05 9.07 -15.99
N TYR A 56 -21.34 10.08 -15.46
CA TYR A 56 -19.91 10.24 -15.70
C TYR A 56 -19.10 9.04 -15.17
N PHE A 57 -19.41 8.57 -13.96
CA PHE A 57 -18.69 7.47 -13.34
C PHE A 57 -18.90 6.14 -14.08
N GLN A 58 -20.12 5.83 -14.49
CA GLN A 58 -20.48 4.66 -15.30
C GLN A 58 -19.73 4.67 -16.63
N SER A 59 -19.88 5.73 -17.42
CA SER A 59 -19.26 5.87 -18.75
C SER A 59 -17.73 5.83 -18.71
N ASN A 60 -17.13 6.43 -17.68
CA ASN A 60 -15.68 6.61 -17.63
C ASN A 60 -14.96 5.60 -16.75
N TYR A 61 -15.56 4.88 -15.80
CA TYR A 61 -14.79 4.02 -14.88
C TYR A 61 -15.34 2.62 -14.75
N ILE A 62 -16.66 2.44 -14.76
CA ILE A 62 -17.27 1.11 -14.55
C ILE A 62 -16.92 0.15 -15.69
N ASN A 63 -16.94 0.61 -16.94
CA ASN A 63 -16.60 -0.22 -18.10
C ASN A 63 -15.11 -0.64 -18.15
N ARG A 64 -14.27 -0.08 -17.27
CA ARG A 64 -12.83 -0.36 -17.20
C ARG A 64 -12.34 -0.70 -15.80
N THR A 65 -13.21 -1.26 -14.94
CA THR A 65 -12.88 -1.70 -13.56
C THR A 65 -11.59 -2.52 -13.50
N LYS A 66 -11.40 -3.46 -14.44
CA LYS A 66 -10.19 -4.28 -14.58
C LYS A 66 -8.88 -3.48 -14.69
N LYS A 67 -8.93 -2.22 -15.16
CA LYS A 67 -7.74 -1.36 -15.34
C LYS A 67 -7.33 -0.62 -14.06
N TRP A 68 -8.24 -0.39 -13.12
CA TRP A 68 -7.98 0.53 -12.00
C TRP A 68 -8.31 -0.04 -10.62
N ALA A 69 -9.31 -0.91 -10.50
CA ALA A 69 -9.73 -1.45 -9.21
C ALA A 69 -8.71 -2.45 -8.66
N SER A 70 -8.58 -2.48 -7.34
CA SER A 70 -7.52 -3.23 -6.67
C SER A 70 -7.77 -4.74 -6.71
N CYS A 71 -9.01 -5.19 -6.60
CA CYS A 71 -9.42 -6.59 -6.77
C CYS A 71 -8.95 -7.23 -8.09
N TYR A 72 -8.83 -6.45 -9.18
CA TYR A 72 -8.38 -6.95 -10.50
C TYR A 72 -6.88 -6.83 -10.77
N LYS A 73 -6.16 -6.02 -9.99
CA LYS A 73 -4.71 -5.89 -10.15
C LYS A 73 -4.08 -7.19 -9.65
N LYS A 74 -3.66 -8.05 -10.57
CA LYS A 74 -2.94 -9.29 -10.25
C LYS A 74 -1.89 -9.00 -9.17
N LYS A 75 -1.96 -9.74 -8.06
CA LYS A 75 -1.15 -9.67 -6.81
C LYS A 75 0.39 -9.60 -7.01
N LYS A 76 0.89 -9.64 -8.25
CA LYS A 76 2.29 -9.91 -8.60
C LYS A 76 3.14 -8.68 -8.90
N ALA A 77 2.55 -7.55 -9.29
CA ALA A 77 3.36 -6.39 -9.72
C ALA A 77 3.77 -5.46 -8.57
N GLY A 78 3.08 -5.52 -7.43
CA GLY A 78 3.53 -4.93 -6.17
C GLY A 78 3.87 -3.43 -6.15
N VAL A 79 3.47 -2.69 -7.18
CA VAL A 79 3.86 -1.31 -7.39
C VAL A 79 2.66 -0.52 -7.89
N ASN A 80 2.18 0.43 -7.07
CA ASN A 80 1.31 1.50 -7.54
C ASN A 80 2.15 2.47 -8.40
N THR A 81 2.34 2.11 -9.67
CA THR A 81 3.15 2.87 -10.63
C THR A 81 2.64 4.29 -10.78
N ASN A 82 1.32 4.50 -10.69
CA ASN A 82 0.70 5.79 -10.90
C ASN A 82 1.23 6.86 -9.92
N MET A 83 1.35 6.53 -8.63
CA MET A 83 1.89 7.50 -7.65
C MET A 83 3.37 7.82 -7.90
N LYS A 84 4.17 6.80 -8.26
CA LYS A 84 5.60 7.00 -8.56
C LYS A 84 5.79 7.84 -9.83
N LEU A 85 4.97 7.61 -10.85
CA LEU A 85 4.98 8.36 -12.10
C LEU A 85 4.56 9.81 -11.89
N GLU A 86 3.47 10.07 -11.17
CA GLU A 86 3.02 11.43 -10.87
C GLU A 86 4.06 12.21 -10.05
N ARG A 87 4.67 11.55 -9.04
CA ARG A 87 5.76 12.16 -8.26
C ARG A 87 6.97 12.48 -9.15
N TRP A 88 7.33 11.56 -10.04
CA TRP A 88 8.45 11.76 -10.96
C TRP A 88 8.17 12.88 -11.97
N HIS A 89 6.95 12.93 -12.51
CA HIS A 89 6.51 14.01 -13.39
C HIS A 89 6.53 15.37 -12.68
N ARG A 90 6.04 15.44 -11.43
CA ARG A 90 6.13 16.65 -10.61
C ARG A 90 7.58 17.07 -10.37
N GLN A 91 8.46 16.12 -10.04
CA GLN A 91 9.88 16.38 -9.82
C GLN A 91 10.52 16.96 -11.08
N ILE A 92 10.32 16.32 -12.25
CA ILE A 92 10.84 16.83 -13.53
C ILE A 92 10.31 18.25 -13.79
N LYS A 93 8.99 18.46 -13.68
CA LYS A 93 8.36 19.73 -14.05
C LYS A 93 8.79 20.88 -13.14
N TYR A 94 8.79 20.69 -11.83
CA TYR A 94 8.96 21.79 -10.88
C TYR A 94 10.36 21.85 -10.27
N GLU A 95 10.97 20.73 -9.94
CA GLU A 95 12.29 20.71 -9.28
C GLU A 95 13.43 20.80 -10.30
N GLU A 96 13.31 20.12 -11.44
CA GLU A 96 14.39 20.07 -12.45
C GLU A 96 14.19 21.15 -13.53
N ALA A 97 12.97 21.41 -13.99
CA ALA A 97 12.65 22.41 -15.03
C ALA A 97 12.16 23.77 -14.51
N GLY A 98 12.10 23.96 -13.18
CA GLY A 98 11.71 25.22 -12.55
C GLY A 98 10.28 25.68 -12.87
N GLY A 99 9.40 24.77 -13.25
CA GLY A 99 8.01 25.08 -13.62
C GLY A 99 7.83 25.64 -15.03
N THR A 100 8.91 25.75 -15.81
CA THR A 100 8.87 26.32 -17.16
C THR A 100 8.37 25.32 -18.21
N VAL A 101 7.68 25.84 -19.24
CA VAL A 101 7.26 25.02 -20.39
C VAL A 101 8.46 24.82 -21.32
N MET A 102 8.97 23.59 -21.38
CA MET A 102 10.10 23.25 -22.24
C MET A 102 9.64 23.10 -23.70
N LYS A 103 9.98 24.07 -24.56
CA LYS A 103 9.60 24.06 -25.99
C LYS A 103 10.52 23.22 -26.87
N ARG A 104 11.80 23.07 -26.50
CA ARG A 104 12.77 22.31 -27.30
C ARG A 104 13.02 20.92 -26.72
N MET A 105 12.94 19.91 -27.58
CA MET A 105 13.06 18.51 -27.20
C MET A 105 14.48 18.14 -26.71
N ASP A 106 15.52 18.66 -27.35
CA ASP A 106 16.93 18.46 -26.97
C ASP A 106 17.20 18.85 -25.51
N LYS A 107 16.70 20.02 -25.09
CA LYS A 107 16.83 20.51 -23.72
C LYS A 107 16.07 19.63 -22.73
N THR A 108 14.86 19.19 -23.10
CA THR A 108 14.04 18.30 -22.27
C THR A 108 14.74 16.96 -22.05
N ILE A 109 15.31 16.37 -23.10
CA ILE A 109 16.05 15.10 -22.99
C ILE A 109 17.26 15.26 -22.07
N SER A 110 18.06 16.31 -22.27
CA SER A 110 19.22 16.60 -21.42
C SER A 110 18.85 16.75 -19.95
N LEU A 111 17.74 17.45 -19.66
CA LEU A 111 17.22 17.64 -18.32
C LEU A 111 16.75 16.33 -17.68
N ILE A 112 16.01 15.50 -18.42
CA ILE A 112 15.58 14.17 -17.94
C ILE A 112 16.79 13.29 -17.61
N LEU A 113 17.81 13.26 -18.49
CA LEU A 113 19.02 12.48 -18.26
C LEU A 113 19.77 12.94 -16.99
N LYS A 114 19.89 14.26 -16.77
CA LYS A 114 20.47 14.82 -15.54
C LYS A 114 19.66 14.41 -14.29
N ALA A 115 18.34 14.49 -14.36
CA ALA A 115 17.46 14.09 -13.28
C ALA A 115 17.61 12.60 -12.95
N ILE A 116 17.73 11.74 -13.97
CA ILE A 116 17.99 10.30 -13.81
C ILE A 116 19.35 10.08 -13.15
N ALA A 117 20.41 10.70 -13.65
CA ALA A 117 21.76 10.57 -13.08
C ALA A 117 21.80 10.96 -11.59
N LYS A 118 21.19 12.10 -11.24
CA LYS A 118 21.03 12.55 -9.84
C LYS A 118 20.27 11.52 -9.00
N LYS A 119 19.20 10.92 -9.53
CA LYS A 119 18.43 9.88 -8.83
C LYS A 119 19.23 8.60 -8.59
N LEU A 120 20.02 8.18 -9.57
CA LEU A 120 20.90 7.01 -9.47
C LEU A 120 21.99 7.23 -8.43
N LEU A 121 22.64 8.40 -8.44
CA LEU A 121 23.65 8.76 -7.43
C LEU A 121 23.05 8.79 -6.02
N SER A 122 21.91 9.46 -5.84
CA SER A 122 21.21 9.48 -4.54
C SER A 122 20.82 8.09 -4.06
N ARG A 123 20.49 7.17 -4.97
CA ARG A 123 20.22 5.76 -4.63
C ARG A 123 21.48 5.07 -4.13
N ILE A 124 22.62 5.21 -4.82
CA ILE A 124 23.90 4.61 -4.40
C ILE A 124 24.28 5.11 -3.00
N ILE A 125 24.18 6.42 -2.77
CA ILE A 125 24.45 7.03 -1.46
C ILE A 125 23.51 6.47 -0.38
N SER A 126 22.21 6.37 -0.69
CA SER A 126 21.21 5.84 0.26
C SER A 126 21.43 4.37 0.61
N ILE A 127 21.88 3.56 -0.36
CA ILE A 127 22.23 2.15 -0.14
C ILE A 127 23.44 2.07 0.80
N LYS A 128 24.49 2.83 0.53
CA LYS A 128 25.72 2.83 1.33
C LYS A 128 25.51 3.33 2.76
N ARG A 129 24.59 4.27 2.98
CA ARG A 129 24.28 4.81 4.32
C ARG A 129 23.32 3.95 5.15
N GLY A 130 22.68 2.94 4.56
CA GLY A 130 21.62 2.19 5.27
C GLY A 130 20.43 3.08 5.64
N LYS A 131 19.77 3.70 4.65
CA LYS A 131 18.63 4.61 4.94
C LYS A 131 17.41 3.84 5.46
N LEU A 132 16.83 4.27 6.59
CA LEU A 132 15.49 3.84 6.99
C LEU A 132 14.47 4.38 5.96
N THR A 133 14.11 3.55 5.00
CA THR A 133 13.07 3.93 4.05
C THR A 133 11.70 3.88 4.74
N PRO A 134 10.71 4.70 4.31
CA PRO A 134 9.35 4.61 4.85
C PRO A 134 8.74 3.22 4.73
N ARG A 135 9.15 2.47 3.71
CA ARG A 135 8.71 1.09 3.51
C ARG A 135 9.24 0.17 4.60
N VAL A 136 10.52 0.29 4.96
CA VAL A 136 11.13 -0.48 6.08
C VAL A 136 10.54 -0.05 7.42
N ALA A 137 10.35 1.26 7.64
CA ALA A 137 9.68 1.76 8.84
C ALA A 137 8.26 1.20 8.99
N LEU A 138 7.51 1.10 7.89
CA LEU A 138 6.18 0.52 7.89
C LEU A 138 6.19 -0.99 8.14
N ILE A 139 7.16 -1.73 7.58
CA ILE A 139 7.36 -3.16 7.89
C ILE A 139 7.59 -3.33 9.40
N ARG A 140 8.49 -2.55 10.00
CA ARG A 140 8.73 -2.59 11.46
C ARG A 140 7.47 -2.27 12.27
N LYS A 141 6.68 -1.27 11.84
CA LYS A 141 5.39 -0.97 12.48
C LYS A 141 4.44 -2.16 12.42
N ARG A 142 4.33 -2.84 11.26
CA ARG A 142 3.45 -4.01 11.11
C ARG A 142 3.95 -5.22 11.89
N HIS A 143 5.25 -5.39 12.00
CA HIS A 143 5.85 -6.39 12.89
C HIS A 143 5.39 -6.15 14.34
N LYS A 144 5.57 -4.93 14.87
CA LYS A 144 5.13 -4.60 16.25
C LYS A 144 3.63 -4.84 16.46
N THR A 145 2.78 -4.38 15.53
CA THR A 145 1.33 -4.61 15.60
C THR A 145 0.98 -6.11 15.61
N SER A 146 1.77 -6.97 14.95
CA SER A 146 1.54 -8.42 14.97
C SER A 146 1.80 -9.07 16.31
N LEU A 147 2.69 -8.49 17.13
CA LEU A 147 2.97 -8.99 18.48
C LEU A 147 1.76 -8.78 19.41
N GLU A 148 0.98 -7.73 19.14
CA GLU A 148 -0.24 -7.35 19.87
C GLU A 148 -1.48 -8.15 19.40
N MET A 149 -1.39 -8.95 18.33
CA MET A 149 -2.54 -9.65 17.75
C MET A 149 -3.06 -10.85 18.59
N GLY A 150 -2.47 -11.15 19.75
CA GLY A 150 -2.73 -12.28 20.66
C GLY A 150 -4.05 -13.07 20.51
N SER A 151 -4.93 -13.03 21.52
CA SER A 151 -6.15 -13.84 21.58
C SER A 151 -7.32 -13.29 20.76
N GLU A 152 -7.22 -12.05 20.25
CA GLU A 152 -8.27 -11.41 19.46
C GLU A 152 -8.36 -11.94 18.02
N TYR A 153 -7.33 -12.67 17.57
CA TYR A 153 -7.26 -13.20 16.22
C TYR A 153 -7.28 -14.72 16.24
N GLY A 154 -8.13 -15.30 15.39
CA GLY A 154 -8.14 -16.73 15.14
C GLY A 154 -7.10 -17.10 14.06
N TYR A 155 -6.57 -18.30 14.17
CA TYR A 155 -5.61 -18.87 13.22
C TYR A 155 -6.03 -20.28 12.82
N ILE A 156 -6.04 -20.54 11.51
CA ILE A 156 -6.27 -21.87 10.95
C ILE A 156 -5.16 -22.14 9.92
N GLN A 157 -4.47 -23.26 10.10
CA GLN A 157 -3.47 -23.74 9.14
C GLN A 157 -4.05 -24.83 8.24
N CYS A 158 -3.86 -24.68 6.95
CA CYS A 158 -3.96 -25.72 5.94
C CYS A 158 -2.61 -25.82 5.23
N VAL A 159 -2.29 -26.96 4.62
CA VAL A 159 -0.97 -27.32 4.04
C VAL A 159 -0.09 -26.13 3.61
N LYS A 160 -0.51 -25.33 2.61
CA LYS A 160 0.20 -24.11 2.15
C LYS A 160 -0.63 -22.84 2.27
N LYS A 161 -1.76 -22.91 2.98
CA LYS A 161 -2.75 -21.82 3.08
C LYS A 161 -3.14 -21.61 4.52
N HIS A 162 -3.14 -20.37 4.94
CA HIS A 162 -3.34 -19.99 6.32
C HIS A 162 -4.47 -18.97 6.34
N ILE A 163 -5.36 -19.09 7.31
CA ILE A 163 -6.49 -18.19 7.46
C ILE A 163 -6.35 -17.51 8.81
N VAL A 164 -6.35 -16.17 8.79
CA VAL A 164 -6.39 -15.35 9.99
C VAL A 164 -7.76 -14.70 10.07
N THR A 165 -8.43 -14.86 11.20
CA THR A 165 -9.74 -14.23 11.44
C THR A 165 -9.66 -13.20 12.54
N LYS A 166 -10.48 -12.15 12.45
CA LYS A 166 -10.68 -11.18 13.52
C LYS A 166 -12.16 -10.95 13.71
N THR A 167 -12.65 -11.15 14.93
CA THR A 167 -14.02 -10.81 15.29
C THR A 167 -14.06 -9.37 15.78
N GLN A 168 -14.95 -8.55 15.24
CA GLN A 168 -15.20 -7.19 15.70
C GLN A 168 -16.70 -6.93 15.72
N GLY A 169 -17.28 -6.91 16.92
CA GLY A 169 -18.73 -6.91 17.09
C GLY A 169 -19.35 -8.16 16.48
N GLU A 170 -20.38 -7.98 15.65
CA GLU A 170 -21.06 -9.07 14.94
C GLU A 170 -20.36 -9.51 13.65
N SER A 171 -19.33 -8.78 13.22
CA SER A 171 -18.63 -9.05 11.96
C SER A 171 -17.36 -9.87 12.16
N ILE A 172 -17.16 -10.85 11.28
CA ILE A 172 -15.93 -11.65 11.21
C ILE A 172 -15.18 -11.25 9.95
N PHE A 173 -13.94 -10.80 10.13
CA PHE A 173 -13.03 -10.49 9.04
C PHE A 173 -12.07 -11.65 8.82
N THR A 174 -11.92 -12.08 7.58
CA THR A 174 -11.07 -13.21 7.21
C THR A 174 -9.98 -12.78 6.23
N TYR A 175 -8.75 -13.23 6.48
CA TYR A 175 -7.59 -12.94 5.65
C TYR A 175 -6.93 -14.24 5.23
N ASP A 176 -6.81 -14.44 3.92
CA ASP A 176 -6.16 -15.60 3.32
C ASP A 176 -4.68 -15.29 3.12
N ILE A 177 -3.82 -16.17 3.62
CA ILE A 177 -2.38 -16.10 3.45
C ILE A 177 -1.90 -17.37 2.73
N GLU A 178 -1.08 -17.21 1.70
CA GLU A 178 -0.47 -18.34 0.97
C GLU A 178 1.05 -18.25 1.07
N GLU A 179 1.70 -19.39 1.29
CA GLU A 179 3.16 -19.44 1.31
C GLU A 179 3.76 -19.18 -0.07
N GLY A 180 4.87 -18.44 -0.09
CA GLY A 180 5.63 -18.11 -1.29
C GLY A 180 7.07 -18.62 -1.22
N ASP A 181 8.00 -17.84 -1.78
CA ASP A 181 9.42 -18.18 -1.80
C ASP A 181 10.12 -17.73 -0.51
N LYS A 182 10.37 -18.69 0.38
CA LYS A 182 11.10 -18.49 1.65
C LYS A 182 12.61 -18.32 1.43
N THR A 183 13.15 -18.63 0.25
CA THR A 183 14.60 -18.58 -0.06
C THR A 183 15.05 -17.27 -0.71
N CYS A 184 14.13 -16.34 -0.93
CA CYS A 184 14.42 -15.08 -1.60
C CYS A 184 15.39 -14.19 -0.78
N GLN A 185 16.46 -13.71 -1.43
CA GLN A 185 17.50 -12.87 -0.82
C GLN A 185 17.29 -11.36 -1.05
N CYS A 186 16.05 -10.91 -1.26
CA CYS A 186 15.80 -9.50 -1.52
C CYS A 186 16.00 -8.61 -0.29
N THR A 187 16.31 -7.33 -0.51
CA THR A 187 16.63 -6.37 0.57
C THR A 187 15.40 -5.85 1.32
N ILE A 188 14.18 -6.14 0.85
CA ILE A 188 12.93 -5.69 1.45
C ILE A 188 12.40 -6.80 2.35
N ARG A 189 13.02 -6.92 3.52
CA ARG A 189 12.71 -7.91 4.53
C ARG A 189 12.50 -7.28 5.89
N CYS A 190 11.82 -7.99 6.76
CA CYS A 190 11.83 -7.68 8.18
C CYS A 190 13.13 -8.21 8.79
N GLU A 191 13.81 -7.38 9.58
CA GLU A 191 15.07 -7.77 10.23
C GLU A 191 14.83 -8.66 11.46
N GLU A 192 13.65 -8.56 12.08
CA GLU A 192 13.28 -9.36 13.26
C GLU A 192 12.76 -10.74 12.85
N CYS A 193 11.88 -10.83 11.85
CA CYS A 193 11.34 -12.09 11.34
C CYS A 193 12.19 -12.75 10.25
N TYR A 194 13.16 -12.05 9.66
CA TYR A 194 13.93 -12.49 8.48
C TYR A 194 13.13 -12.89 7.22
N ILE A 195 11.82 -12.66 7.19
CA ILE A 195 10.96 -12.88 6.02
C ILE A 195 10.94 -11.67 5.10
N CYS A 196 10.74 -11.92 3.81
CA CYS A 196 10.58 -10.87 2.80
C CYS A 196 9.16 -10.82 2.24
N ILE A 197 8.89 -9.83 1.39
CA ILE A 197 7.59 -9.67 0.74
C ILE A 197 7.19 -10.85 -0.15
N HIS A 198 8.15 -11.67 -0.59
CA HIS A 198 7.89 -12.84 -1.43
C HIS A 198 7.66 -14.13 -0.63
N SER A 199 7.97 -14.12 0.67
CA SER A 199 7.85 -15.30 1.52
C SER A 199 6.38 -15.73 1.72
N PHE A 200 5.44 -14.78 1.61
CA PHE A 200 4.01 -15.02 1.73
C PHE A 200 3.23 -14.04 0.88
N SER A 201 1.99 -14.40 0.54
CA SER A 201 0.99 -13.48 0.02
C SER A 201 -0.20 -13.39 0.98
N CYS A 202 -0.86 -12.23 1.08
CA CYS A 202 -2.02 -12.04 1.94
C CYS A 202 -3.16 -11.33 1.20
N SER A 203 -4.42 -11.64 1.49
CA SER A 203 -5.57 -10.96 0.88
C SER A 203 -5.78 -9.53 1.38
N CYS A 204 -5.19 -9.13 2.52
CA CYS A 204 -5.41 -7.81 3.11
C CYS A 204 -4.86 -6.64 2.27
N VAL A 205 -5.38 -5.44 2.54
CA VAL A 205 -5.00 -4.17 1.87
C VAL A 205 -3.50 -3.87 1.94
N ASP A 206 -2.84 -4.14 3.07
CA ASP A 206 -1.41 -3.89 3.23
C ASP A 206 -0.58 -4.71 2.22
N TYR A 207 -0.97 -5.94 1.91
CA TYR A 207 -0.29 -6.74 0.91
C TYR A 207 -0.83 -6.46 -0.51
N CYS A 208 -2.13 -6.60 -0.74
CA CYS A 208 -2.73 -6.49 -2.07
C CYS A 208 -2.58 -5.09 -2.68
N VAL A 209 -2.70 -4.03 -1.87
CA VAL A 209 -2.72 -2.65 -2.35
C VAL A 209 -1.39 -1.96 -2.10
N ARG A 210 -0.84 -2.09 -0.89
CA ARG A 210 0.40 -1.40 -0.49
C ARG A 210 1.67 -2.21 -0.75
N PHE A 211 1.52 -3.51 -1.01
CA PHE A 211 2.61 -4.45 -1.25
C PHE A 211 3.73 -4.38 -0.19
N ILE A 212 3.32 -4.47 1.06
CA ILE A 212 4.21 -4.57 2.22
C ILE A 212 3.92 -5.85 3.01
N ILE A 213 4.90 -6.27 3.79
CA ILE A 213 4.72 -7.38 4.74
C ILE A 213 3.70 -6.89 5.77
N CYS A 214 2.53 -7.52 5.81
CA CYS A 214 1.42 -7.09 6.66
C CYS A 214 1.52 -7.75 8.04
N LYS A 215 0.77 -7.22 9.00
CA LYS A 215 0.69 -7.78 10.35
C LYS A 215 0.24 -9.26 10.37
N HIS A 216 -0.63 -9.67 9.44
CA HIS A 216 -1.11 -11.06 9.36
C HIS A 216 0.00 -12.03 8.91
N ILE A 217 0.87 -11.61 7.98
CA ILE A 217 2.03 -12.41 7.56
C ILE A 217 3.01 -12.56 8.72
N HIS A 218 3.29 -11.48 9.46
CA HIS A 218 4.14 -11.54 10.64
C HIS A 218 3.55 -12.45 11.72
N PHE A 219 2.26 -12.32 12.00
CA PHE A 219 1.53 -13.14 12.96
C PHE A 219 1.63 -14.63 12.61
N ILE A 220 1.29 -15.01 11.38
CA ILE A 220 1.40 -16.40 10.92
C ILE A 220 2.83 -16.93 11.04
N HIS A 221 3.82 -16.15 10.60
CA HIS A 221 5.20 -16.60 10.67
C HIS A 221 5.63 -16.89 12.12
N LYS A 222 5.18 -16.08 13.07
CA LYS A 222 5.36 -16.33 14.50
C LYS A 222 4.67 -17.62 14.95
N GLU A 223 3.37 -17.78 14.67
CA GLU A 223 2.60 -18.97 15.09
C GLU A 223 3.14 -20.27 14.49
N SER A 224 3.56 -20.26 13.21
CA SER A 224 4.17 -21.42 12.56
C SER A 224 5.56 -21.76 13.12
N SER A 225 6.33 -20.78 13.59
CA SER A 225 7.66 -21.02 14.17
C SER A 225 7.58 -21.62 15.59
N VAL A 226 6.48 -21.40 16.31
CA VAL A 226 6.24 -22.00 17.64
C VAL A 226 5.92 -23.49 17.53
N GLY A 227 5.40 -23.96 16.40
CA GLY A 227 5.13 -25.37 16.12
C GLY A 227 6.34 -26.22 15.70
N GLU A 228 7.49 -25.61 15.38
CA GLU A 228 8.69 -26.29 14.85
C GLU A 228 9.84 -26.44 15.87
N ILE A 229 9.61 -26.20 17.17
CA ILE A 229 10.66 -26.40 18.18
C ILE A 229 10.77 -27.88 18.56
N SER A 230 11.60 -28.63 17.82
CA SER A 230 12.36 -29.77 18.34
C SER A 230 13.55 -30.20 17.46
N VAL A 231 14.40 -29.29 16.97
CA VAL A 231 15.80 -29.63 16.70
C VAL A 231 16.70 -28.41 16.93
N GLU A 232 17.52 -28.49 17.98
CA GLU A 232 18.63 -27.56 18.20
C GLU A 232 19.62 -27.62 17.02
N THR A 233 19.95 -26.47 16.45
CA THR A 233 21.25 -26.32 15.80
C THR A 233 21.76 -24.93 16.13
N ARG A 234 22.70 -24.88 17.10
CA ARG A 234 23.61 -23.75 17.28
C ARG A 234 24.32 -23.46 15.96
N ARG A 235 24.27 -22.22 15.51
CA ARG A 235 25.35 -21.64 14.72
C ARG A 235 25.74 -20.31 15.33
N GLU A 236 27.02 -20.23 15.63
CA GLU A 236 27.74 -19.15 16.26
C GLU A 236 27.78 -17.91 15.35
N ASP A 237 27.54 -16.77 16.00
CA ASP A 237 28.11 -15.44 15.80
C ASP A 237 28.39 -14.95 14.37
N LEU A 238 27.53 -14.01 13.93
CA LEU A 238 27.97 -12.85 13.15
C LEU A 238 27.50 -11.58 13.85
N GLU A 239 28.46 -10.69 14.04
CA GLU A 239 28.47 -9.51 14.89
C GLU A 239 27.22 -8.63 14.77
N HIS A 240 26.75 -8.19 15.94
CA HIS A 240 25.78 -7.13 16.13
C HIS A 240 26.28 -5.83 15.46
N SER A 241 25.91 -5.61 14.19
CA SER A 241 25.91 -4.26 13.64
C SER A 241 24.68 -3.53 14.18
N ASN A 242 24.84 -2.86 15.33
CA ASN A 242 23.97 -1.79 15.79
C ASN A 242 23.99 -0.66 14.74
N HIS A 243 23.22 -0.82 13.65
CA HIS A 243 23.06 0.22 12.65
C HIS A 243 21.96 1.17 13.12
N ASN A 244 22.40 2.24 13.80
CA ASN A 244 21.63 3.47 13.96
C ASN A 244 21.25 3.98 12.57
N LEU A 245 20.09 3.54 12.06
CA LEU A 245 19.56 4.06 10.81
C LEU A 245 19.30 5.56 11.02
N VAL A 246 20.02 6.38 10.27
CA VAL A 246 19.93 7.84 10.43
C VAL A 246 18.61 8.34 9.85
N VAL A 247 17.88 9.11 10.67
CA VAL A 247 16.68 9.83 10.24
C VAL A 247 17.14 11.01 9.38
N ASP A 248 16.68 11.07 8.14
CA ASP A 248 16.95 12.19 7.24
C ASP A 248 15.94 13.31 7.52
N GLU A 249 16.35 14.34 8.27
CA GLU A 249 15.50 15.46 8.70
C GLU A 249 14.85 16.20 7.50
N ASN A 250 15.55 16.25 6.36
CA ASN A 250 15.06 16.87 5.12
C ASN A 250 13.92 16.09 4.44
N TYR A 251 13.65 14.86 4.91
CA TYR A 251 12.58 14.00 4.41
C TYR A 251 11.27 14.15 5.21
N ASN A 252 11.33 14.54 6.49
CA ASN A 252 10.16 14.65 7.36
C ASN A 252 9.22 15.79 6.95
N GLU A 253 9.74 16.99 6.63
CA GLU A 253 8.92 18.13 6.19
C GLU A 253 8.09 17.84 4.92
N LYS A 254 8.66 17.11 3.95
CA LYS A 254 7.96 16.76 2.71
C LYS A 254 6.94 15.63 2.89
N HIS A 255 7.02 14.85 3.97
CA HIS A 255 6.19 13.66 4.20
C HIS A 255 5.08 13.87 5.23
N GLU A 256 5.17 14.84 6.15
CA GLU A 256 4.05 15.18 7.04
C GLU A 256 2.83 15.65 6.24
N ILE A 257 3.04 16.47 5.20
CA ILE A 257 1.98 16.92 4.28
C ILE A 257 1.31 15.74 3.54
N GLU A 258 2.04 14.65 3.26
CA GLU A 258 1.47 13.43 2.63
C GLU A 258 0.81 12.47 3.64
N LYS A 259 1.19 12.50 4.92
CA LYS A 259 0.57 11.67 5.97
C LYS A 259 -0.84 12.15 6.30
N ASP A 260 -1.05 13.47 6.38
CA ASP A 260 -2.35 14.07 6.67
C ASP A 260 -3.34 13.94 5.49
N ALA A 261 -2.83 13.80 4.26
CA ALA A 261 -3.67 13.62 3.08
C ALA A 261 -4.27 12.19 2.95
N ILE A 262 -3.75 11.20 3.68
CA ILE A 262 -4.13 9.78 3.52
C ILE A 262 -4.84 9.21 4.75
N VAL A 263 -4.76 9.86 5.91
CA VAL A 263 -5.51 9.47 7.10
C VAL A 263 -6.55 10.53 7.44
N PRO A 264 -7.79 10.45 6.92
CA PRO A 264 -8.91 10.91 7.72
C PRO A 264 -9.01 9.95 8.90
N THR A 265 -8.78 10.48 10.09
CA THR A 265 -9.17 9.90 11.37
C THR A 265 -10.56 9.25 11.24
N LEU A 266 -10.57 7.92 11.20
CA LEU A 266 -11.76 7.12 11.49
C LEU A 266 -11.97 7.18 13.01
N HIS A 267 -12.44 8.33 13.48
CA HIS A 267 -13.05 8.45 14.80
C HIS A 267 -14.34 9.24 14.62
N ASN A 268 -15.43 8.58 15.01
CA ASN A 268 -16.76 9.12 15.23
C ASN A 268 -17.59 9.48 14.00
N VAL A 269 -18.20 8.46 13.38
CA VAL A 269 -19.57 8.58 12.84
C VAL A 269 -20.32 7.25 13.10
N PHE A 270 -20.58 7.00 14.38
CA PHE A 270 -21.76 6.26 14.82
C PHE A 270 -22.43 7.15 15.84
N HIS A 271 -23.37 7.96 15.37
CA HIS A 271 -24.57 8.43 16.06
C HIS A 271 -25.48 9.07 15.02
#